data_AF-A0A7R9W3V1-F1
#
_entry.id   AF-A0A7R9W3V1-F1
#
_cell.length_a   1.000
_cell.length_b   1.000
_cell.length_c   1.000
_cell.angle_alpha   90.00
_cell.angle_beta   90.00
_cell.angle_gamma   90.00
#
_symmetry.space_group_name_H-M   'P 1'
#
loop_
_entity.id
_entity.type
_entity.pdbx_description
1 polymer ?
#
loop_
_entity_poly.entity_id
_entity_poly.type
_entity_poly.pdbx_seq_one_letter_code
_entity_poly.pdbx_strand_id
1 'polypeptide(L)'
;HHDSAAIHLVCRLDGLPLDIIEDLIACNIQSVRWKDSNGWLPLHHAVAKNASLQVLKCLVDAFPEGTTSQDNRRRTPLHFIFFRHDAVDDSMADCARLLSDTGAAHLPDENG
;
A
#
# COMPACT_ATOMS: atom_id res chain seq x y z
N HIS A 1 -6.07 8.03 -18.01
CA HIS A 1 -6.86 7.69 -16.81
C HIS A 1 -6.99 6.18 -16.56
N HIS A 2 -6.90 5.29 -17.57
CA HIS A 2 -6.89 3.83 -17.37
C HIS A 2 -5.60 3.28 -16.74
N ASP A 3 -4.45 3.93 -16.94
CA ASP A 3 -3.16 3.43 -16.44
C ASP A 3 -3.06 3.43 -14.91
N SER A 4 -3.80 4.32 -14.23
CA SER A 4 -3.84 4.32 -12.77
C SER A 4 -4.54 3.09 -12.21
N ALA A 5 -5.57 2.59 -12.89
CA ALA A 5 -6.36 1.47 -12.37
C ALA A 5 -5.56 0.16 -12.29
N ALA A 6 -4.60 -0.05 -13.20
CA ALA A 6 -3.87 -1.32 -13.32
C ALA A 6 -3.08 -1.66 -12.04
N ILE A 7 -2.25 -0.73 -11.55
CA ILE A 7 -1.43 -0.97 -10.35
C ILE A 7 -2.28 -1.09 -9.07
N HIS A 8 -3.39 -0.33 -8.99
CA HIS A 8 -4.33 -0.43 -7.86
C HIS A 8 -5.10 -1.75 -7.87
N LEU A 9 -5.40 -2.30 -9.06
CA LEU A 9 -6.05 -3.60 -9.21
C LEU A 9 -5.11 -4.73 -8.82
N VAL A 10 -3.83 -4.66 -9.21
CA VAL A 10 -2.81 -5.66 -8.84
C VAL A 10 -2.68 -5.75 -7.32
N CYS A 11 -2.68 -4.63 -6.61
CA CYS A 11 -2.64 -4.60 -5.16
C CYS A 11 -3.91 -5.13 -4.47
N ARG A 12 -4.96 -5.46 -5.24
CA ARG A 12 -6.25 -5.96 -4.76
C ARG A 12 -6.46 -7.45 -5.01
N LEU A 13 -5.70 -8.04 -5.93
CA LEU A 13 -5.89 -9.41 -6.36
C LEU A 13 -4.96 -10.34 -5.56
N ASP A 14 -5.56 -11.31 -4.88
CA ASP A 14 -4.80 -12.33 -4.17
C ASP A 14 -4.16 -13.31 -5.16
N GLY A 15 -2.92 -13.72 -4.86
CA GLY A 15 -2.24 -14.79 -5.60
C GLY A 15 -1.61 -14.38 -6.94
N LEU A 16 -1.45 -13.08 -7.22
CA LEU A 16 -0.65 -12.64 -8.37
C LEU A 16 0.83 -12.98 -8.17
N PRO A 17 1.49 -13.59 -9.17
CA PRO A 17 2.93 -13.77 -9.19
C PRO A 17 3.70 -12.45 -9.03
N LEU A 18 4.75 -12.46 -8.19
CA LEU A 18 5.54 -11.26 -7.86
C LEU A 18 6.23 -10.65 -9.08
N ASP A 19 6.69 -11.48 -10.01
CA ASP A 19 7.31 -11.07 -11.28
C ASP A 19 6.39 -10.19 -12.13
N ILE A 20 5.09 -10.51 -12.20
CA ILE A 20 4.10 -9.67 -12.91
C ILE A 20 3.96 -8.30 -12.23
N ILE A 21 4.04 -8.26 -10.91
CA ILE A 21 3.94 -7.01 -10.13
C ILE A 21 5.19 -6.15 -10.36
N GLU A 22 6.36 -6.76 -10.29
CA GLU A 22 7.65 -6.10 -10.55
C GLU A 22 7.72 -5.58 -11.99
N ASP A 23 7.33 -6.38 -12.98
CA ASP A 23 7.32 -5.97 -14.38
C ASP A 23 6.36 -4.80 -14.63
N LEU A 24 5.17 -4.81 -14.01
CA LEU A 24 4.21 -3.72 -14.14
C LEU A 24 4.75 -2.41 -13.51
N ILE A 25 5.38 -2.51 -12.34
CA ILE A 25 6.02 -1.38 -11.67
C ILE A 25 7.20 -0.88 -12.51
N ALA A 26 8.02 -1.77 -13.08
CA ALA A 26 9.14 -1.43 -13.94
C ALA A 26 8.70 -0.74 -15.24
N CYS A 27 7.60 -1.19 -15.85
CA CYS A 27 7.01 -0.58 -17.04
C CYS A 27 6.53 0.85 -16.79
N ASN A 28 6.06 1.16 -15.57
CA ASN A 28 5.63 2.51 -15.21
C ASN A 28 5.79 2.79 -13.71
N ILE A 29 7.02 3.14 -13.31
CA ILE A 29 7.37 3.40 -11.92
C ILE A 29 6.58 4.58 -11.32
N GLN A 30 6.14 5.54 -12.13
CA GLN A 30 5.36 6.68 -11.65
C GLN A 30 3.97 6.27 -11.16
N SER A 31 3.48 5.09 -11.58
CA SER A 31 2.15 4.61 -11.22
C SER A 31 1.97 4.36 -9.72
N VAL A 32 3.05 4.02 -8.99
CA VAL A 32 2.99 3.81 -7.52
C VAL A 32 2.68 5.11 -6.74
N ARG A 33 2.82 6.27 -7.39
CA ARG A 33 2.57 7.60 -6.81
C ARG A 33 1.16 8.11 -7.11
N TRP A 34 0.43 7.45 -7.99
CA TRP A 34 -0.89 7.89 -8.41
C TRP A 34 -1.92 7.56 -7.36
N LYS A 35 -2.72 8.56 -7.01
CA LYS A 35 -3.85 8.40 -6.10
C LYS A 35 -5.12 8.10 -6.89
N ASP A 36 -5.92 7.17 -6.40
CA ASP A 36 -7.28 6.96 -6.90
C ASP A 36 -8.25 8.07 -6.41
N SER A 37 -9.54 7.93 -6.71
CA SER A 37 -10.57 8.91 -6.31
C SER A 37 -10.72 9.10 -4.80
N ASN A 38 -10.27 8.14 -3.99
CA ASN A 38 -10.28 8.22 -2.53
C ASN A 38 -8.97 8.79 -1.97
N GLY A 39 -8.03 9.17 -2.84
CA GLY A 39 -6.71 9.60 -2.44
C GLY A 39 -5.76 8.42 -2.12
N TRP A 40 -6.16 7.19 -2.43
CA TRP A 40 -5.38 6.00 -2.07
C TRP A 40 -4.28 5.79 -3.08
N LEU A 41 -3.06 5.62 -2.58
CA LEU A 41 -1.97 5.03 -3.35
C LEU A 41 -2.15 3.51 -3.47
N PRO A 42 -1.45 2.84 -4.40
CA PRO A 42 -1.40 1.38 -4.47
C PRO A 42 -0.98 0.73 -3.15
N LEU A 43 -0.07 1.38 -2.40
CA LEU A 43 0.33 0.93 -1.07
C LEU A 43 -0.84 0.86 -0.06
N HIS A 44 -1.83 1.77 -0.14
CA HIS A 44 -3.02 1.70 0.72
C HIS A 44 -3.85 0.46 0.40
N HIS A 45 -4.06 0.16 -0.88
CA HIS A 45 -4.77 -1.05 -1.32
C HIS A 45 -4.02 -2.31 -0.89
N ALA A 46 -2.70 -2.36 -1.10
CA ALA A 46 -1.87 -3.50 -0.75
C ALA A 46 -1.94 -3.84 0.75
N VAL A 47 -1.90 -2.82 1.62
CA VAL A 47 -2.04 -3.02 3.07
C VAL A 47 -3.46 -3.46 3.43
N ALA A 48 -4.49 -2.78 2.90
CA ALA A 48 -5.89 -3.10 3.17
C ALA A 48 -6.29 -4.51 2.71
N LYS A 49 -5.59 -5.05 1.70
CA LYS A 49 -5.84 -6.38 1.12
C LYS A 49 -4.88 -7.46 1.58
N ASN A 50 -4.02 -7.17 2.57
CA ASN A 50 -3.04 -8.11 3.08
C ASN A 50 -2.14 -8.71 1.98
N ALA A 51 -1.69 -7.87 1.03
CA ALA A 51 -0.71 -8.26 0.03
C ALA A 51 0.57 -8.79 0.70
N SER A 52 1.33 -9.62 -0.02
CA SER A 52 2.55 -10.22 0.53
C SER A 52 3.58 -9.17 0.93
N LEU A 53 4.41 -9.50 1.92
CA LEU A 53 5.47 -8.61 2.39
C LEU A 53 6.43 -8.21 1.26
N GLN A 54 6.66 -9.08 0.26
CA GLN A 54 7.49 -8.73 -0.90
C GLN A 54 6.85 -7.63 -1.75
N VAL A 55 5.53 -7.68 -1.99
CA VAL A 55 4.81 -6.63 -2.72
C VAL A 55 4.86 -5.31 -1.97
N LEU A 56 4.65 -5.35 -0.65
CA LEU A 56 4.74 -4.16 0.19
C LEU A 56 6.15 -3.53 0.12
N LYS A 57 7.20 -4.35 0.23
CA LYS A 57 8.60 -3.89 0.09
C LYS A 57 8.85 -3.27 -1.28
N CYS A 58 8.43 -3.93 -2.36
CA CYS A 58 8.59 -3.40 -3.72
C CYS A 58 7.94 -2.01 -3.86
N LEU A 59 6.72 -1.82 -3.34
CA LEU A 59 6.03 -0.53 -3.38
C LEU A 59 6.71 0.54 -2.51
N VAL A 60 7.19 0.18 -1.32
CA VAL A 60 7.92 1.09 -0.41
C VAL A 60 9.28 1.48 -1.03
N ASP A 61 10.01 0.53 -1.59
CA ASP A 61 11.31 0.78 -2.22
C ASP A 61 11.15 1.67 -3.47
N ALA A 62 10.08 1.47 -4.24
CA ALA A 62 9.73 2.30 -5.40
C ALA A 62 9.29 3.72 -5.01
N PHE A 63 8.62 3.90 -3.87
CA PHE A 63 8.16 5.20 -3.39
C PHE A 63 8.08 5.27 -1.86
N PRO A 64 9.20 5.56 -1.18
CA PRO A 64 9.28 5.56 0.28
C PRO A 64 8.33 6.56 0.95
N GLU A 65 8.15 7.74 0.36
CA GLU A 65 7.25 8.78 0.89
C GLU A 65 5.77 8.37 0.84
N GLY A 66 5.44 7.30 0.11
CA GLY A 66 4.12 6.69 0.08
C GLY A 66 3.68 6.15 1.45
N THR A 67 4.63 5.75 2.31
CA THR A 67 4.37 5.21 3.66
C THR A 67 3.72 6.23 4.60
N THR A 68 4.01 7.52 4.40
CA THR A 68 3.42 8.65 5.14
C THR A 68 2.34 9.39 4.37
N SER A 69 2.06 8.99 3.12
CA SER A 69 1.09 9.69 2.29
C SER A 69 -0.32 9.49 2.82
N GLN A 70 -1.03 10.57 3.03
CA GLN A 70 -2.41 10.54 3.52
C GLN A 70 -3.42 10.44 2.37
N ASP A 71 -4.47 9.64 2.57
CA ASP A 71 -5.66 9.63 1.73
C ASP A 71 -6.57 10.86 1.98
N ASN A 72 -7.72 10.90 1.32
CA ASN A 72 -8.68 12.02 1.48
C ASN A 72 -9.26 12.13 2.90
N ARG A 73 -9.12 11.09 3.73
CA ARG A 73 -9.55 11.02 5.14
C ARG A 73 -8.36 11.15 6.10
N ARG A 74 -7.23 11.67 5.63
CA ARG A 74 -5.98 11.82 6.39
C ARG A 74 -5.36 10.52 6.88
N ARG A 75 -5.78 9.37 6.35
CA ARG A 75 -5.25 8.07 6.76
C ARG A 75 -4.00 7.73 5.96
N THR A 76 -2.94 7.35 6.65
CA THR A 76 -1.75 6.72 6.06
C THR A 76 -2.02 5.23 5.77
N PRO A 77 -1.18 4.54 4.96
CA PRO A 77 -1.29 3.10 4.77
C PRO A 77 -1.32 2.31 6.09
N LEU A 78 -0.60 2.76 7.11
CA LEU A 78 -0.59 2.15 8.45
C LEU A 78 -2.00 2.05 9.08
N HIS A 79 -2.88 3.01 8.83
CA HIS A 79 -4.25 2.99 9.36
C HIS A 79 -5.08 1.83 8.79
N PHE A 80 -4.67 1.26 7.66
CA PHE A 80 -5.43 0.21 6.99
C PHE A 80 -5.09 -1.20 7.46
N ILE A 81 -4.06 -1.33 8.30
CA ILE A 81 -3.57 -2.57 8.87
C ILE A 81 -4.70 -3.38 9.54
N PHE A 82 -5.66 -2.70 10.18
CA PHE A 82 -6.76 -3.34 10.91
C PHE A 82 -7.97 -3.71 10.05
N PHE A 83 -8.04 -3.28 8.77
CA PHE A 83 -9.12 -3.69 7.86
C PHE A 83 -8.81 -5.01 7.14
N ARG A 84 -7.70 -5.67 7.48
CA ARG A 84 -7.34 -6.99 6.93
C ARG A 84 -8.34 -8.02 7.42
N HIS A 85 -9.11 -8.54 6.48
CA HIS A 85 -10.36 -9.22 6.79
C HIS A 85 -10.23 -10.61 7.44
N ASP A 86 -9.01 -11.15 7.64
CA ASP A 86 -8.86 -12.54 8.13
C ASP A 86 -7.47 -12.96 8.71
N ALA A 87 -6.62 -12.04 9.18
CA ALA A 87 -5.26 -12.42 9.57
C ALA A 87 -4.83 -11.93 10.96
N VAL A 88 -4.90 -12.84 11.94
CA VAL A 88 -4.08 -12.81 13.17
C VAL A 88 -2.78 -13.59 12.90
N ASP A 89 -2.14 -13.32 11.78
CA ASP A 89 -0.89 -13.98 11.36
C ASP A 89 0.33 -13.07 11.61
N ASP A 90 1.52 -13.65 11.55
CA ASP A 90 2.79 -12.92 11.72
C ASP A 90 3.00 -11.82 10.64
N SER A 91 2.29 -11.88 9.51
CA SER A 91 2.36 -10.90 8.41
C SER A 91 1.82 -9.53 8.83
N MET A 92 0.88 -9.50 9.79
CA MET A 92 0.40 -8.26 10.42
C MET A 92 1.55 -7.48 11.06
N ALA A 93 2.35 -8.18 11.87
CA ALA A 93 3.45 -7.59 12.64
C ALA A 93 4.57 -7.09 11.71
N ASP A 94 4.92 -7.87 10.69
CA ASP A 94 5.97 -7.47 9.73
C ASP A 94 5.56 -6.25 8.90
N CYS A 95 4.32 -6.19 8.44
CA CYS A 95 3.80 -5.03 7.73
C CYS A 95 3.70 -3.80 8.66
N ALA A 96 3.30 -3.98 9.92
CA ALA A 96 3.30 -2.90 10.90
C ALA A 96 4.71 -2.36 11.13
N ARG A 97 5.71 -3.22 11.29
CA ARG A 97 7.13 -2.83 11.42
C ARG A 97 7.63 -2.07 10.20
N LEU A 98 7.34 -2.57 8.99
CA LEU A 98 7.75 -1.94 7.73
C LEU A 98 7.26 -0.48 7.63
N LEU A 99 6.05 -0.21 8.15
CA LEU A 99 5.43 1.10 8.05
C LEU A 99 5.65 1.97 9.30
N SER A 100 5.81 1.39 10.50
CA SER A 100 5.99 2.16 11.75
C SER A 100 7.29 2.95 11.76
N ASP A 101 8.34 2.39 11.17
CA ASP A 101 9.70 2.97 11.19
C ASP A 101 9.82 4.24 10.35
N THR A 102 8.76 4.60 9.62
CA THR A 102 8.70 5.76 8.71
C THR A 102 8.06 7.01 9.35
N GLY A 103 7.64 6.92 10.61
CA GLY A 103 6.90 7.99 11.29
C GLY A 103 5.41 8.07 10.94
N ALA A 104 4.92 7.17 10.07
CA ALA A 104 3.51 7.07 9.70
C ALA A 104 2.56 6.86 10.89
N ALA A 105 3.07 6.31 12.00
CA ALA A 105 2.33 6.08 13.24
C ALA A 105 1.99 7.36 14.02
N HIS A 106 2.66 8.48 13.73
CA HIS A 106 2.45 9.76 14.42
C HIS A 106 1.50 10.70 13.68
N LEU A 107 1.03 10.32 12.49
CA LEU A 107 0.14 11.15 11.68
C LEU A 107 -1.32 10.84 12.05
N PRO A 108 -2.08 11.82 12.58
CA PRO A 108 -3.49 11.62 12.90
C PRO A 108 -4.32 11.48 11.62
N ASP A 109 -5.40 10.71 11.71
CA ASP A 109 -6.43 10.68 10.67
C ASP A 109 -7.41 11.86 10.84
N GLU A 110 -8.53 11.83 10.13
CA GLU A 110 -9.56 12.87 10.24
C GLU A 110 -10.27 12.91 11.61
N ASN A 111 -10.11 11.89 12.45
CA ASN A 111 -10.76 11.76 13.76
C ASN A 111 -9.90 12.24 14.94
N GLY A 112 -8.64 12.63 14.69
CA GLY A 112 -7.70 13.13 15.71
C GLY A 112 -6.85 12.04 16.33
#